data_AF-A0A948E0E1-F1
#
_entry.id   AF-A0A948E0E1-F1
#
_cell.length_a   1.000
_cell.length_b   1.000
_cell.length_c   1.000
_cell.angle_alpha   90.00
_cell.angle_beta   90.00
_cell.angle_gamma   90.00
#
_symmetry.space_group_name_H-M   'P 1'
#
loop_
_entity.id
_entity.type
_entity.pdbx_description
1 polymer ?
#
loop_
_entity_poly.entity_id
_entity_poly.type
_entity_poly.pdbx_seq_one_letter_code
_entity_poly.pdbx_strand_id
1 'polypeptide(L)'
;MAQYKVNTDLAVIYTDPECTKKMHTLTWGDKVDVIDAESSPIRILATRYEKKSDGSILPQTVPGYIKKPKPKARAVVIPAERSKVLKVNFIDVMQGDAAVIETPSGRVILIDGGVNQLFSRYLATRYRDTSDETPKVIDCIVLTHGDEDHIKGLTEIENSTTNDEPRKRLFIAPRRFYHNGIVKKEKLKGAEAFGKRDKTGRYLTELYDSLLAYPANDLNTHYKPFISALKKWKKRIIKRGFDLEERALHTGITNAFDFLAPENIRIKVLGPFREPADGKEGLRFFTTTRPVEGKEGHNAGKTVNGHSVVLRLEYGAFSCLFTGDLNRVASDYLMKNTEPEDLLSTVMKVPHHGSEDFSMDFLRAVKPLVSVVSCGDEMPDHIHPRANLLSALGRCSRTDDSIILITELAAFLKPEAWAILKKEHDKIIKDPEYKAKRGPFFSFSRAAWGTVKLRTDGKRLLVYTNSGKTDEREEYTYTLNPEKGDKVRRG
;
A
#
# COMPACT_ATOMS: atom_id res chain seq x y z
N MET A 1 16.09 -19.08 -21.11
CA MET A 1 16.78 -17.79 -20.89
C MET A 1 17.01 -17.66 -19.39
N ALA A 2 18.20 -17.23 -18.95
CA ALA A 2 18.43 -16.95 -17.53
C ALA A 2 17.71 -15.64 -17.15
N GLN A 3 16.97 -15.63 -16.03
CA GLN A 3 16.30 -14.41 -15.57
C GLN A 3 17.31 -13.51 -14.88
N TYR A 4 17.35 -12.23 -15.25
CA TYR A 4 18.17 -11.21 -14.60
C TYR A 4 17.28 -10.18 -13.90
N LYS A 5 17.90 -9.41 -13.01
CA LYS A 5 17.31 -8.20 -12.43
C LYS A 5 18.27 -7.02 -12.56
N VAL A 6 17.70 -5.82 -12.68
CA VAL A 6 18.45 -4.56 -12.64
C VAL A 6 19.09 -4.39 -11.26
N ASN A 7 20.35 -3.93 -11.22
CA ASN A 7 21.20 -3.82 -10.04
C ASN A 7 21.88 -2.44 -9.90
N THR A 8 21.33 -1.47 -10.63
CA THR A 8 21.56 -0.03 -10.48
C THR A 8 20.23 0.64 -10.15
N ASP A 9 20.27 1.89 -9.69
CA ASP A 9 19.07 2.63 -9.28
C ASP A 9 18.11 2.79 -10.45
N LEU A 10 18.62 3.34 -11.57
CA LEU A 10 17.94 3.40 -12.86
C LEU A 10 18.78 2.77 -13.98
N ALA A 11 18.12 2.02 -14.86
CA ALA A 11 18.67 1.49 -16.10
C ALA A 11 17.83 1.99 -17.29
N VAL A 12 18.39 2.94 -18.05
CA VAL A 12 17.76 3.45 -19.27
C VAL A 12 17.88 2.41 -20.38
N ILE A 13 16.74 2.08 -20.98
CA ILE A 13 16.65 1.17 -22.11
C ILE A 13 16.62 2.00 -23.39
N TYR A 14 17.43 1.61 -24.37
CA TYR A 14 17.52 2.25 -25.69
C TYR A 14 16.97 1.34 -26.78
N THR A 15 16.47 1.94 -27.86
CA THR A 15 15.94 1.21 -29.03
C THR A 15 17.05 0.75 -30.00
N ASP A 16 18.24 1.33 -29.90
CA ASP A 16 19.35 1.15 -30.84
C ASP A 16 20.69 0.86 -30.12
N PRO A 17 21.64 0.13 -30.76
CA PRO A 17 22.95 -0.18 -30.18
C PRO A 17 23.80 1.05 -29.85
N GLU A 18 23.64 2.14 -30.61
CA GLU A 18 24.36 3.41 -30.37
C GLU A 18 23.84 4.16 -29.14
N CYS A 19 22.77 3.67 -28.51
CA CYS A 19 22.13 4.25 -27.33
C CYS A 19 21.72 5.72 -27.55
N THR A 20 21.17 6.03 -28.72
CA THR A 20 20.76 7.40 -29.09
C THR A 20 19.30 7.69 -28.77
N LYS A 21 18.42 6.69 -28.88
CA LYS A 21 16.98 6.85 -28.66
C LYS A 21 16.50 6.04 -27.46
N LYS A 22 16.10 6.76 -26.41
CA LYS A 22 15.56 6.17 -25.17
C LYS A 22 14.18 5.56 -25.43
N MET A 23 13.95 4.38 -24.86
CA MET A 23 12.68 3.65 -24.91
C MET A 23 11.89 3.87 -23.61
N HIS A 24 12.46 3.46 -22.48
CA HIS A 24 11.92 3.64 -21.13
C HIS A 24 13.03 3.36 -20.10
N THR A 25 12.72 3.53 -18.81
CA THR A 25 13.66 3.26 -17.72
C THR A 25 13.15 2.13 -16.83
N LEU A 26 13.99 1.12 -16.59
CA LEU A 26 13.80 0.10 -15.56
C LEU A 26 14.47 0.54 -14.25
N THR A 27 13.99 0.03 -13.13
CA THR A 27 14.47 0.43 -11.80
C THR A 27 15.07 -0.75 -11.03
N TRP A 28 15.83 -0.44 -9.99
CA TRP A 28 16.51 -1.44 -9.17
C TRP A 28 15.60 -2.61 -8.75
N GLY A 29 16.03 -3.83 -9.06
CA GLY A 29 15.31 -5.08 -8.79
C GLY A 29 14.25 -5.46 -9.82
N ASP A 30 14.00 -4.65 -10.86
CA ASP A 30 13.09 -5.02 -11.95
C ASP A 30 13.65 -6.17 -12.78
N LYS A 31 12.77 -7.08 -13.18
CA LYS A 31 13.12 -8.23 -14.02
C LYS A 31 13.50 -7.74 -15.41
N VAL A 32 14.52 -8.36 -15.99
CA VAL A 32 14.96 -8.09 -17.35
C VAL A 32 15.41 -9.40 -18.00
N ASP A 33 14.94 -9.64 -19.21
CA ASP A 33 15.34 -10.79 -20.01
C ASP A 33 16.59 -10.40 -20.81
N VAL A 34 17.75 -10.95 -20.42
CA VAL A 34 19.04 -10.60 -21.02
C VAL A 34 19.36 -11.56 -22.17
N ILE A 35 19.68 -10.99 -23.33
CA ILE A 35 20.17 -11.72 -24.50
C ILE A 35 21.68 -11.92 -24.38
N ASP A 36 22.40 -10.84 -24.06
CA ASP A 36 23.86 -10.84 -23.90
C ASP A 36 24.26 -9.82 -22.83
N ALA A 37 24.74 -10.32 -21.69
CA ALA A 37 25.21 -9.50 -20.57
C ALA A 37 26.64 -8.96 -20.80
N GLU A 38 27.42 -9.61 -21.65
CA GLU A 38 28.84 -9.32 -21.89
C GLU A 38 29.04 -8.32 -23.04
N SER A 39 28.06 -8.18 -23.94
CA SER A 39 28.07 -7.14 -24.97
C SER A 39 28.11 -5.71 -24.40
N SER A 40 28.61 -4.76 -25.20
CA SER A 40 28.56 -3.33 -24.90
C SER A 40 27.91 -2.59 -26.09
N PRO A 41 26.68 -2.06 -25.94
CA PRO A 41 25.81 -2.11 -24.75
C PRO A 41 25.27 -3.52 -24.43
N ILE A 42 24.74 -3.72 -23.22
CA ILE A 42 24.05 -4.96 -22.81
C ILE A 42 22.81 -5.13 -23.68
N ARG A 43 22.61 -6.32 -24.25
CA ARG A 43 21.43 -6.63 -25.09
C ARG A 43 20.36 -7.34 -24.28
N ILE A 44 19.13 -6.87 -24.40
CA ILE A 44 17.97 -7.39 -23.66
C ILE A 44 16.75 -7.57 -24.57
N LEU A 45 15.77 -8.33 -24.10
CA LEU A 45 14.39 -8.23 -24.56
C LEU A 45 13.66 -7.22 -23.66
N ALA A 46 13.17 -6.16 -24.28
CA ALA A 46 12.44 -5.07 -23.63
C ALA A 46 10.95 -5.12 -24.00
N THR A 47 10.09 -4.55 -23.16
CA THR A 47 8.68 -4.38 -23.47
C THR A 47 8.45 -2.98 -24.04
N ARG A 48 7.87 -2.90 -25.24
CA ARG A 48 7.37 -1.66 -25.83
C ARG A 48 5.84 -1.72 -25.89
N TYR A 49 5.18 -0.68 -25.42
CA TYR A 49 3.73 -0.59 -25.49
C TYR A 49 3.31 0.05 -26.81
N GLU A 50 2.42 -0.60 -27.54
CA GLU A 50 1.95 -0.13 -28.84
C GLU A 50 0.43 -0.03 -28.87
N LYS A 51 -0.06 1.10 -29.40
CA LYS A 51 -1.48 1.32 -29.63
C LYS A 51 -1.94 0.50 -30.84
N LYS A 52 -2.98 -0.31 -30.67
CA LYS A 52 -3.63 -1.10 -31.72
C LYS A 52 -4.76 -0.28 -32.37
N SER A 53 -5.26 -0.78 -33.50
CA SER A 53 -6.34 -0.14 -34.28
C SER A 53 -7.64 0.02 -33.48
N ASP A 54 -7.91 -0.88 -32.54
CA ASP A 54 -9.05 -0.83 -31.61
C ASP A 54 -8.85 0.17 -30.44
N GLY A 55 -7.72 0.88 -30.41
CA GLY A 55 -7.36 1.83 -29.36
C GLY A 55 -6.72 1.21 -28.11
N SER A 56 -6.63 -0.11 -28.02
CA SER A 56 -5.92 -0.79 -26.92
C SER A 56 -4.41 -0.51 -26.97
N ILE A 57 -3.74 -0.50 -25.82
CA ILE A 57 -2.29 -0.36 -25.71
C ILE A 57 -1.74 -1.67 -25.16
N LEU A 58 -1.05 -2.44 -26.00
CA LEU A 58 -0.59 -3.78 -25.67
C LEU A 58 0.94 -3.85 -25.62
N PRO A 59 1.52 -4.69 -24.75
CA PRO A 59 2.95 -4.94 -24.72
C PRO A 59 3.40 -5.69 -25.98
N GLN A 60 4.57 -5.33 -26.49
CA GLN A 60 5.32 -6.08 -27.48
C GLN A 60 6.74 -6.31 -26.98
N THR A 61 7.25 -7.53 -27.17
CA THR A 61 8.64 -7.86 -26.86
C THR A 61 9.52 -7.44 -28.03
N VAL A 62 10.47 -6.55 -27.77
CA VAL A 62 11.40 -6.01 -28.77
C VAL A 62 12.84 -6.05 -28.25
N PRO A 63 13.88 -6.07 -29.10
CA PRO A 63 15.24 -5.87 -28.64
C PRO A 63 15.41 -4.50 -27.96
N GLY A 64 16.22 -4.46 -26.90
CA GLY A 64 16.61 -3.24 -26.21
C GLY A 64 18.07 -3.28 -25.78
N TYR A 65 18.61 -2.11 -25.48
CA TYR A 65 20.03 -1.95 -25.14
C TYR A 65 20.20 -1.17 -23.84
N ILE A 66 21.14 -1.57 -22.99
CA ILE A 66 21.51 -0.84 -21.77
C ILE A 66 23.00 -0.49 -21.82
N LYS A 67 23.30 0.80 -21.72
CA LYS A 67 24.68 1.29 -21.74
C LYS A 67 25.47 0.72 -20.54
N LYS A 68 26.66 0.18 -20.80
CA LYS A 68 27.57 -0.25 -19.72
C LYS A 68 28.22 0.97 -19.06
N PRO A 69 28.27 1.03 -17.72
CA PRO A 69 29.02 2.05 -17.00
C PRO A 69 30.53 1.82 -17.16
N LYS A 70 31.33 2.81 -16.78
CA LYS A 70 32.80 2.75 -16.83
C LYS A 70 33.35 1.55 -16.02
N PRO A 71 34.53 1.01 -16.38
CA PRO A 71 35.18 -0.07 -15.61
C PRO A 71 35.30 0.32 -14.13
N LYS A 72 34.98 -0.62 -13.21
CA LYS A 72 34.82 -0.48 -11.73
C LYS A 72 33.43 -0.14 -11.19
N ALA A 73 32.44 0.14 -12.04
CA ALA A 73 31.05 0.29 -11.58
C ALA A 73 30.41 -1.08 -11.26
N ARG A 74 29.42 -1.08 -10.36
CA ARG A 74 28.60 -2.26 -10.05
C ARG A 74 27.93 -2.75 -11.35
N ALA A 75 27.81 -4.07 -11.52
CA ALA A 75 27.10 -4.65 -12.66
C ALA A 75 25.66 -4.11 -12.76
N VAL A 76 25.24 -3.69 -13.96
CA VAL A 76 23.93 -3.08 -14.22
C VAL A 76 22.80 -4.10 -14.09
N VAL A 77 23.06 -5.33 -14.50
CA VAL A 77 22.16 -6.48 -14.36
C VAL A 77 22.89 -7.59 -13.64
N ILE A 78 22.16 -8.37 -12.85
CA ILE A 78 22.67 -9.57 -12.16
C ILE A 78 21.67 -10.72 -12.31
N PRO A 79 22.11 -11.98 -12.22
CA PRO A 79 21.20 -13.11 -12.16
C PRO A 79 20.15 -12.92 -11.06
N ALA A 80 18.89 -13.23 -11.36
CA ALA A 80 17.76 -12.89 -10.51
C ALA A 80 17.86 -13.50 -9.10
N GLU A 81 18.45 -14.70 -8.99
CA GLU A 81 18.71 -15.42 -7.74
C GLU A 81 19.74 -14.75 -6.83
N ARG A 82 20.59 -13.87 -7.40
CA ARG A 82 21.57 -13.08 -6.63
C ARG A 82 21.01 -11.75 -6.14
N SER A 83 19.85 -11.34 -6.65
CA SER A 83 19.23 -10.08 -6.26
C SER A 83 18.62 -10.19 -4.86
N LYS A 84 19.00 -9.24 -4.00
CA LYS A 84 18.51 -9.12 -2.62
C LYS A 84 17.50 -7.99 -2.46
N VAL A 85 16.85 -7.57 -3.55
CA VAL A 85 16.00 -6.38 -3.53
C VAL A 85 14.61 -6.73 -2.99
N LEU A 86 14.28 -6.19 -1.82
CA LEU A 86 12.92 -6.05 -1.31
C LEU A 86 12.26 -4.84 -1.97
N LYS A 87 11.00 -5.00 -2.39
CA LYS A 87 10.20 -3.92 -2.98
C LYS A 87 9.00 -3.61 -2.09
N VAL A 88 8.71 -2.34 -1.88
CA VAL A 88 7.44 -1.88 -1.29
C VAL A 88 6.86 -0.81 -2.20
N ASN A 89 5.59 -0.93 -2.59
CA ASN A 89 4.91 0.06 -3.41
C ASN A 89 3.62 0.49 -2.70
N PHE A 90 3.45 1.80 -2.51
CA PHE A 90 2.20 2.41 -2.05
C PHE A 90 1.43 2.91 -3.26
N ILE A 91 0.16 2.51 -3.36
CA ILE A 91 -0.65 2.71 -4.55
C ILE A 91 -1.68 3.79 -4.27
N ASP A 92 -1.78 4.77 -5.17
CA ASP A 92 -2.87 5.72 -5.18
C ASP A 92 -4.18 4.99 -5.50
N VAL A 93 -5.00 4.87 -4.46
CA VAL A 93 -6.34 4.28 -4.49
C VAL A 93 -7.39 5.33 -4.19
N MET A 94 -7.06 6.61 -4.41
CA MET A 94 -7.78 7.76 -3.84
C MET A 94 -7.71 7.75 -2.31
N GLN A 95 -8.81 8.08 -1.64
CA GLN A 95 -8.95 7.93 -0.20
C GLN A 95 -8.84 6.44 0.18
N GLY A 96 -7.92 6.12 1.08
CA GLY A 96 -7.66 4.76 1.51
C GLY A 96 -6.19 4.36 1.47
N ASP A 97 -5.93 3.12 1.87
CA ASP A 97 -4.60 2.52 1.87
C ASP A 97 -4.54 1.30 0.95
N ALA A 98 -3.42 1.20 0.22
CA ALA A 98 -3.05 -0.02 -0.47
C ALA A 98 -1.54 -0.08 -0.67
N ALA A 99 -0.92 -1.18 -0.23
CA ALA A 99 0.50 -1.43 -0.41
C ALA A 99 0.79 -2.86 -0.89
N VAL A 100 1.87 -2.99 -1.65
CA VAL A 100 2.40 -4.28 -2.13
C VAL A 100 3.85 -4.42 -1.70
N ILE A 101 4.16 -5.52 -1.01
CA ILE A 101 5.52 -5.92 -0.66
C ILE A 101 5.89 -7.12 -1.53
N GLU A 102 7.06 -7.08 -2.16
CA GLU A 102 7.63 -8.21 -2.89
C GLU A 102 9.03 -8.51 -2.37
N THR A 103 9.23 -9.74 -1.88
CA THR A 103 10.52 -10.16 -1.31
C THR A 103 11.55 -10.46 -2.41
N PRO A 104 12.84 -10.55 -2.08
CA PRO A 104 13.88 -10.94 -3.03
C PRO A 104 13.56 -12.23 -3.82
N SER A 105 13.02 -13.25 -3.16
CA SER A 105 12.58 -14.53 -3.76
C SER A 105 11.26 -14.43 -4.54
N GLY A 106 10.56 -13.30 -4.47
CA GLY A 106 9.34 -13.05 -5.23
C GLY A 106 8.03 -13.40 -4.51
N ARG A 107 8.07 -13.60 -3.19
CA ARG A 107 6.85 -13.68 -2.37
C ARG A 107 6.11 -12.36 -2.38
N VAL A 108 4.78 -12.40 -2.35
CA VAL A 108 3.92 -11.20 -2.47
C VAL A 108 3.04 -11.05 -1.24
N ILE A 109 3.11 -9.89 -0.59
CA ILE A 109 2.23 -9.50 0.51
C ILE A 109 1.43 -8.27 0.10
N LEU A 110 0.12 -8.29 0.32
CA LEU A 110 -0.77 -7.15 0.12
C LEU A 110 -1.18 -6.60 1.49
N ILE A 111 -1.21 -5.27 1.64
CA ILE A 111 -1.72 -4.59 2.82
C ILE A 111 -2.82 -3.65 2.35
N ASP A 112 -4.05 -3.91 2.80
CA ASP A 112 -5.29 -3.23 2.39
C ASP A 112 -5.50 -3.21 0.86
N GLY A 113 -6.56 -2.56 0.40
CA GLY A 113 -6.89 -2.47 -1.01
C GLY A 113 -7.53 -1.17 -1.48
N GLY A 114 -7.79 -0.21 -0.61
CA GLY A 114 -8.43 1.06 -0.99
C GLY A 114 -9.95 1.00 -1.10
N VAL A 115 -10.54 2.11 -1.56
CA VAL A 115 -12.00 2.31 -1.68
C VAL A 115 -12.60 1.86 -3.02
N ASN A 116 -11.78 1.41 -3.96
CA ASN A 116 -12.19 1.21 -5.36
C ASN A 116 -11.33 0.17 -6.09
N GLN A 117 -11.58 0.01 -7.39
CA GLN A 117 -10.91 -0.95 -8.28
C GLN A 117 -9.47 -0.58 -8.69
N LEU A 118 -8.91 0.54 -8.25
CA LEU A 118 -7.58 0.97 -8.71
C LEU A 118 -6.49 -0.01 -8.28
N PHE A 119 -6.60 -0.57 -7.07
CA PHE A 119 -5.65 -1.58 -6.60
C PHE A 119 -5.72 -2.87 -7.42
N SER A 120 -6.92 -3.37 -7.73
CA SER A 120 -7.09 -4.55 -8.59
C SER A 120 -6.56 -4.31 -10.00
N ARG A 121 -6.77 -3.11 -10.58
CA ARG A 121 -6.21 -2.72 -11.88
C ARG A 121 -4.67 -2.65 -11.87
N TYR A 122 -4.08 -2.12 -10.81
CA TYR A 122 -2.63 -2.11 -10.62
C TYR A 122 -2.07 -3.53 -10.61
N LEU A 123 -2.68 -4.42 -9.82
CA LEU A 123 -2.29 -5.81 -9.70
C LEU A 123 -2.50 -6.59 -11.01
N ALA A 124 -3.61 -6.41 -11.71
CA ALA A 124 -3.88 -7.04 -13.02
C ALA A 124 -2.84 -6.64 -14.09
N THR A 125 -2.37 -5.38 -14.04
CA THR A 125 -1.32 -4.92 -14.95
C THR A 125 0.02 -5.60 -14.67
N ARG A 126 0.30 -5.93 -13.40
CA ARG A 126 1.54 -6.57 -12.95
C ARG A 126 1.53 -8.08 -13.07
N TYR A 127 0.39 -8.70 -12.84
CA TYR A 127 0.18 -10.15 -12.88
C TYR A 127 -0.81 -10.47 -14.00
N ARG A 128 -0.31 -10.42 -15.22
CA ARG A 128 -1.09 -10.71 -16.43
C ARG A 128 -1.34 -12.21 -16.58
N ASP A 129 -2.30 -12.54 -17.44
CA ASP A 129 -2.57 -13.89 -17.90
C ASP A 129 -2.96 -14.87 -16.77
N THR A 130 -3.55 -14.33 -15.70
CA THR A 130 -4.11 -15.15 -14.62
C THR A 130 -5.49 -15.68 -14.98
N SER A 131 -5.81 -16.90 -14.58
CA SER A 131 -7.14 -17.52 -14.70
C SER A 131 -7.52 -18.27 -13.43
N ASP A 132 -8.70 -18.91 -13.39
CA ASP A 132 -9.05 -19.80 -12.26
C ASP A 132 -8.14 -21.03 -12.18
N GLU A 133 -7.57 -21.47 -13.31
CA GLU A 133 -6.60 -22.57 -13.45
C GLU A 133 -5.18 -22.10 -13.10
N THR A 134 -4.82 -20.87 -13.47
CA THR A 134 -3.48 -20.29 -13.24
C THR A 134 -3.53 -18.92 -12.54
N PRO A 135 -4.08 -18.81 -11.32
CA PRO A 135 -4.13 -17.58 -10.56
C PRO A 135 -2.75 -17.22 -10.03
N LYS A 136 -2.56 -15.94 -9.74
CA LYS A 136 -1.39 -15.48 -8.99
C LYS A 136 -1.50 -15.93 -7.53
N VAL A 137 -0.55 -16.75 -7.08
CA VAL A 137 -0.41 -17.05 -5.65
C VAL A 137 0.07 -15.78 -4.93
N ILE A 138 -0.66 -15.42 -3.87
CA ILE A 138 -0.34 -14.32 -2.95
C ILE A 138 0.05 -14.95 -1.60
N ASP A 139 1.21 -14.60 -1.05
CA ASP A 139 1.72 -15.26 0.16
C ASP A 139 0.97 -14.80 1.41
N CYS A 140 0.52 -13.55 1.45
CA CYS A 140 -0.27 -13.01 2.53
C CYS A 140 -1.08 -11.77 2.08
N ILE A 141 -2.30 -11.65 2.59
CA ILE A 141 -3.09 -10.42 2.57
C ILE A 141 -3.30 -9.99 4.02
N VAL A 142 -3.01 -8.74 4.33
CA VAL A 142 -3.30 -8.11 5.62
C VAL A 142 -4.36 -7.05 5.40
N LEU A 143 -5.48 -7.13 6.12
CA LEU A 143 -6.49 -6.09 6.24
C LEU A 143 -6.28 -5.39 7.59
N THR A 144 -5.88 -4.12 7.59
CA THR A 144 -5.60 -3.38 8.83
C THR A 144 -6.86 -3.23 9.66
N HIS A 145 -7.98 -2.86 9.02
CA HIS A 145 -9.31 -2.80 9.62
C HIS A 145 -10.39 -2.77 8.53
N GLY A 146 -11.66 -2.85 8.93
CA GLY A 146 -12.79 -3.13 8.02
C GLY A 146 -13.51 -1.94 7.40
N ASP A 147 -12.96 -0.73 7.44
CA ASP A 147 -13.61 0.41 6.79
C ASP A 147 -13.44 0.35 5.27
N GLU A 148 -14.34 1.04 4.56
CA GLU A 148 -14.57 0.85 3.12
C GLU A 148 -13.30 1.14 2.30
N ASP A 149 -12.56 2.16 2.68
CA ASP A 149 -11.33 2.63 2.07
C ASP A 149 -10.11 1.76 2.36
N HIS A 150 -10.29 0.64 3.05
CA HIS A 150 -9.28 -0.41 3.21
C HIS A 150 -9.74 -1.73 2.58
N ILE A 151 -10.99 -2.14 2.80
CA ILE A 151 -11.49 -3.47 2.43
C ILE A 151 -12.02 -3.56 0.99
N LYS A 152 -12.55 -2.47 0.43
CA LYS A 152 -13.33 -2.54 -0.81
C LYS A 152 -12.49 -2.93 -2.02
N GLY A 153 -11.31 -2.37 -2.18
CA GLY A 153 -10.46 -2.71 -3.31
C GLY A 153 -9.91 -4.15 -3.25
N LEU A 154 -9.85 -4.78 -2.08
CA LEU A 154 -9.61 -6.23 -1.97
C LEU A 154 -10.78 -7.03 -2.55
N THR A 155 -12.01 -6.60 -2.28
CA THR A 155 -13.21 -7.18 -2.90
C THR A 155 -13.20 -7.00 -4.43
N GLU A 156 -12.76 -5.83 -4.90
CA GLU A 156 -12.65 -5.54 -6.33
C GLU A 156 -11.64 -6.42 -7.07
N ILE A 157 -10.68 -7.06 -6.37
CA ILE A 157 -9.83 -8.10 -6.98
C ILE A 157 -10.71 -9.25 -7.48
N GLU A 158 -11.62 -9.75 -6.66
CA GLU A 158 -12.51 -10.83 -7.06
C GLU A 158 -13.53 -10.38 -8.11
N ASN A 159 -14.11 -9.19 -7.97
CA ASN A 159 -15.06 -8.66 -8.95
C ASN A 159 -14.40 -8.49 -10.33
N SER A 160 -13.09 -8.23 -10.37
CA SER A 160 -12.35 -8.10 -11.63
C SER A 160 -12.33 -9.39 -12.46
N THR A 161 -12.52 -10.56 -11.85
CA THR A 161 -12.46 -11.86 -12.54
C THR A 161 -13.48 -11.99 -13.68
N THR A 162 -14.60 -11.27 -13.60
CA THR A 162 -15.67 -11.23 -14.61
C THR A 162 -15.67 -9.96 -15.45
N ASN A 163 -14.61 -9.15 -15.41
CA ASN A 163 -14.55 -7.90 -16.19
C ASN A 163 -14.63 -8.18 -17.70
N ASP A 164 -15.34 -7.34 -18.46
CA ASP A 164 -15.46 -7.54 -19.91
C ASP A 164 -14.12 -7.38 -20.64
N GLU A 165 -13.19 -6.58 -20.11
CA GLU A 165 -11.85 -6.43 -20.67
C GLU A 165 -10.88 -7.45 -20.03
N PRO A 166 -10.36 -8.44 -20.77
CA PRO A 166 -9.50 -9.50 -20.22
C PRO A 166 -8.27 -8.98 -19.48
N ARG A 167 -7.66 -7.88 -19.97
CA ARG A 167 -6.49 -7.23 -19.35
C ARG A 167 -6.74 -6.65 -17.95
N LYS A 168 -8.01 -6.46 -17.58
CA LYS A 168 -8.42 -5.96 -16.25
C LYS A 168 -8.77 -7.10 -15.29
N ARG A 169 -8.82 -8.35 -15.77
CA ARG A 169 -9.12 -9.51 -14.94
C ARG A 169 -7.90 -9.90 -14.12
N LEU A 170 -8.12 -10.20 -12.85
CA LEU A 170 -7.10 -10.72 -11.96
C LEU A 170 -7.67 -11.87 -11.13
N PHE A 171 -7.03 -13.04 -11.23
CA PHE A 171 -7.32 -14.19 -10.40
C PHE A 171 -6.20 -14.37 -9.40
N ILE A 172 -6.52 -14.41 -8.11
CA ILE A 172 -5.55 -14.67 -7.04
C ILE A 172 -5.93 -15.90 -6.22
N ALA A 173 -4.90 -16.49 -5.60
CA ALA A 173 -5.02 -17.55 -4.62
C ALA A 173 -4.12 -17.23 -3.41
N PRO A 174 -4.63 -16.50 -2.40
CA PRO A 174 -3.86 -16.18 -1.21
C PRO A 174 -3.65 -17.41 -0.33
N ARG A 175 -2.44 -17.56 0.23
CA ARG A 175 -2.13 -18.58 1.25
C ARG A 175 -2.53 -18.16 2.66
N ARG A 176 -2.50 -16.86 2.93
CA ARG A 176 -2.77 -16.28 4.25
C ARG A 176 -3.67 -15.07 4.12
N PHE A 177 -4.60 -14.93 5.05
CA PHE A 177 -5.40 -13.73 5.24
C PHE A 177 -5.42 -13.33 6.71
N TYR A 178 -4.92 -12.14 7.00
CA TYR A 178 -4.75 -11.61 8.35
C TYR A 178 -5.55 -10.33 8.53
N HIS A 179 -6.14 -10.15 9.72
CA HIS A 179 -7.01 -9.00 10.03
C HIS A 179 -6.92 -8.62 11.52
N ASN A 180 -7.67 -7.61 11.98
CA ASN A 180 -7.64 -7.15 13.39
C ASN A 180 -8.69 -7.78 14.32
N GLY A 181 -9.47 -8.74 13.83
CA GLY A 181 -10.52 -9.42 14.60
C GLY A 181 -11.85 -8.67 14.81
N ILE A 182 -11.97 -7.42 14.35
CA ILE A 182 -13.20 -6.62 14.49
C ILE A 182 -14.10 -6.84 13.26
N VAL A 183 -15.40 -7.03 13.47
CA VAL A 183 -16.40 -7.04 12.39
C VAL A 183 -17.47 -5.99 12.66
N LYS A 184 -17.83 -5.22 11.63
CA LYS A 184 -18.85 -4.16 11.72
C LYS A 184 -20.20 -4.72 11.28
N LYS A 185 -21.18 -4.62 12.17
CA LYS A 185 -22.56 -5.12 12.02
C LYS A 185 -23.40 -4.17 11.18
N GLU A 186 -24.26 -4.71 10.33
CA GLU A 186 -25.10 -3.90 9.43
C GLU A 186 -26.15 -3.09 10.19
N LYS A 187 -26.79 -3.71 11.18
CA LYS A 187 -27.97 -3.14 11.86
C LYS A 187 -27.62 -2.26 13.05
N LEU A 188 -26.38 -2.31 13.53
CA LEU A 188 -25.94 -1.60 14.73
C LEU A 188 -25.16 -0.34 14.38
N LYS A 189 -25.31 0.70 15.20
CA LYS A 189 -24.68 2.01 15.01
C LYS A 189 -23.96 2.46 16.27
N GLY A 190 -23.06 3.44 16.11
CA GLY A 190 -22.30 3.98 17.23
C GLY A 190 -21.53 2.88 17.98
N ALA A 191 -21.53 2.94 19.31
CA ALA A 191 -20.74 2.03 20.14
C ALA A 191 -21.10 0.54 20.01
N GLU A 192 -22.30 0.22 19.51
CA GLU A 192 -22.78 -1.15 19.34
C GLU A 192 -22.39 -1.75 17.99
N ALA A 193 -21.89 -0.94 17.05
CA ALA A 193 -21.59 -1.35 15.67
C ALA A 193 -20.61 -2.53 15.56
N PHE A 194 -19.83 -2.81 16.59
CA PHE A 194 -18.83 -3.87 16.60
C PHE A 194 -19.21 -5.08 17.47
N GLY A 195 -20.40 -5.09 18.07
CA GLY A 195 -20.87 -6.18 18.91
C GLY A 195 -20.69 -5.92 20.41
N LYS A 196 -20.61 -7.01 21.19
CA LYS A 196 -20.66 -6.97 22.66
C LYS A 196 -19.44 -6.30 23.27
N ARG A 197 -19.70 -5.47 24.28
CA ARG A 197 -18.69 -4.91 25.18
C ARG A 197 -18.71 -5.61 26.53
N ASP A 198 -17.64 -5.45 27.28
CA ASP A 198 -17.57 -5.90 28.67
C ASP A 198 -18.59 -5.13 29.55
N LYS A 199 -18.78 -5.59 30.79
CA LYS A 199 -19.69 -4.97 31.77
C LYS A 199 -19.40 -3.50 32.03
N THR A 200 -18.13 -3.08 31.87
CA THR A 200 -17.75 -1.67 32.05
C THR A 200 -17.95 -0.83 30.79
N GLY A 201 -18.21 -1.46 29.64
CA GLY A 201 -18.34 -0.80 28.34
C GLY A 201 -17.00 -0.31 27.76
N ARG A 202 -15.88 -0.59 28.42
CA ARG A 202 -14.52 -0.12 28.08
C ARG A 202 -13.80 -1.03 27.11
N TYR A 203 -14.25 -2.26 26.91
CA TYR A 203 -13.60 -3.22 26.02
C TYR A 203 -14.61 -3.85 25.08
N LEU A 204 -14.30 -3.88 23.79
CA LEU A 204 -14.94 -4.73 22.80
C LEU A 204 -14.50 -6.18 23.02
N THR A 205 -15.45 -7.09 23.20
CA THR A 205 -15.14 -8.50 23.55
C THR A 205 -15.73 -9.51 22.57
N GLU A 206 -16.42 -9.04 21.52
CA GLU A 206 -16.86 -9.87 20.39
C GLU A 206 -15.82 -9.74 19.27
N LEU A 207 -14.78 -10.56 19.37
CA LEU A 207 -13.66 -10.63 18.43
C LEU A 207 -13.71 -11.97 17.69
N TYR A 208 -13.24 -11.98 16.44
CA TYR A 208 -13.25 -13.16 15.59
C TYR A 208 -11.84 -13.50 15.12
N ASP A 209 -11.40 -14.74 15.29
CA ASP A 209 -10.12 -15.19 14.72
C ASP A 209 -10.25 -15.57 13.24
N SER A 210 -11.47 -15.79 12.76
CA SER A 210 -11.82 -16.07 11.36
C SER A 210 -13.08 -15.32 10.96
N LEU A 211 -12.98 -14.48 9.93
CA LEU A 211 -14.13 -13.81 9.30
C LEU A 211 -15.02 -14.78 8.53
N LEU A 212 -14.48 -15.91 8.07
CA LEU A 212 -15.26 -16.96 7.42
C LEU A 212 -16.25 -17.66 8.36
N ALA A 213 -15.97 -17.66 9.68
CA ALA A 213 -16.85 -18.20 10.70
C ALA A 213 -18.01 -17.25 11.08
N TYR A 214 -18.00 -16.02 10.56
CA TYR A 214 -18.98 -15.01 10.94
C TYR A 214 -20.39 -15.28 10.34
N PRO A 215 -21.48 -15.10 11.12
CA PRO A 215 -22.85 -15.28 10.62
C PRO A 215 -23.22 -14.34 9.48
N ALA A 216 -23.58 -14.90 8.32
CA ALA A 216 -23.82 -14.13 7.09
C ALA A 216 -24.92 -13.05 7.17
N ASN A 217 -25.88 -13.20 8.10
CA ASN A 217 -27.04 -12.31 8.23
C ASN A 217 -26.77 -11.02 9.03
N ASP A 218 -25.55 -10.84 9.55
CA ASP A 218 -25.18 -9.70 10.41
C ASP A 218 -23.96 -8.93 9.88
N LEU A 219 -23.64 -9.08 8.59
CA LEU A 219 -22.51 -8.43 7.91
C LEU A 219 -22.95 -7.15 7.23
N ASN A 220 -22.19 -6.06 7.43
CA ASN A 220 -22.44 -4.83 6.70
C ASN A 220 -22.17 -4.95 5.18
N THR A 221 -22.47 -3.88 4.46
CA THR A 221 -22.33 -3.74 3.01
C THR A 221 -20.90 -3.95 2.49
N HIS A 222 -19.88 -3.80 3.32
CA HIS A 222 -18.48 -3.94 2.92
C HIS A 222 -17.92 -5.34 3.20
N TYR A 223 -18.22 -5.92 4.37
CA TYR A 223 -17.77 -7.25 4.74
C TYR A 223 -18.48 -8.37 3.96
N LYS A 224 -19.78 -8.20 3.65
CA LYS A 224 -20.56 -9.22 2.93
C LYS A 224 -19.93 -9.61 1.58
N PRO A 225 -19.63 -8.68 0.66
CA PRO A 225 -18.98 -9.03 -0.60
C PRO A 225 -17.52 -9.48 -0.39
N PHE A 226 -16.80 -8.92 0.57
CA PHE A 226 -15.43 -9.35 0.89
C PHE A 226 -15.36 -10.81 1.36
N ILE A 227 -16.23 -11.23 2.28
CA ILE A 227 -16.30 -12.63 2.75
C ILE A 227 -16.68 -13.57 1.60
N SER A 228 -17.53 -13.12 0.66
CA SER A 228 -17.80 -13.88 -0.57
C SER A 228 -16.54 -14.08 -1.40
N ALA A 229 -15.74 -13.02 -1.58
CA ALA A 229 -14.43 -13.10 -2.25
C ALA A 229 -13.47 -14.05 -1.51
N LEU A 230 -13.35 -13.92 -0.19
CA LEU A 230 -12.50 -14.77 0.65
C LEU A 230 -12.88 -16.25 0.55
N LYS A 231 -14.17 -16.59 0.48
CA LYS A 231 -14.65 -17.96 0.24
C LYS A 231 -14.22 -18.51 -1.11
N LYS A 232 -14.26 -17.69 -2.17
CA LYS A 232 -13.79 -18.09 -3.50
C LYS A 232 -12.27 -18.28 -3.51
N TRP A 233 -11.53 -17.39 -2.87
CA TRP A 233 -10.09 -17.50 -2.69
C TRP A 233 -9.69 -18.76 -1.94
N LYS A 234 -10.39 -19.09 -0.84
CA LYS A 234 -10.20 -20.35 -0.11
C LYS A 234 -10.38 -21.57 -1.01
N LYS A 235 -11.44 -21.60 -1.82
CA LYS A 235 -11.66 -22.68 -2.81
C LYS A 235 -10.51 -22.77 -3.82
N ARG A 236 -10.03 -21.63 -4.34
CA ARG A 236 -8.91 -21.62 -5.30
C ARG A 236 -7.61 -22.12 -4.70
N ILE A 237 -7.27 -21.76 -3.47
CA ILE A 237 -6.02 -22.21 -2.86
C ILE A 237 -6.07 -23.70 -2.45
N ILE A 238 -7.24 -24.20 -2.01
CA ILE A 238 -7.49 -25.63 -1.75
C ILE A 238 -7.33 -26.48 -3.01
N LYS A 239 -7.84 -26.03 -4.15
CA LYS A 239 -7.65 -26.70 -5.46
C LYS A 239 -6.16 -26.87 -5.82
N ARG A 240 -5.25 -26.15 -5.14
CA ARG A 240 -3.80 -26.15 -5.38
C ARG A 240 -3.01 -26.88 -4.29
N GLY A 241 -3.68 -27.63 -3.41
CA GLY A 241 -3.02 -28.43 -2.37
C GLY A 241 -2.54 -27.62 -1.17
N PHE A 242 -3.11 -26.43 -0.94
CA PHE A 242 -2.83 -25.59 0.23
C PHE A 242 -4.12 -25.25 0.96
N ASP A 243 -4.06 -24.96 2.26
CA ASP A 243 -5.18 -24.32 2.95
C ASP A 243 -5.01 -22.79 2.95
N LEU A 244 -6.12 -22.07 3.16
CA LEU A 244 -6.09 -20.65 3.49
C LEU A 244 -5.94 -20.52 5.01
N GLU A 245 -4.76 -20.10 5.45
CA GLU A 245 -4.53 -19.73 6.85
C GLU A 245 -5.20 -18.37 7.13
N GLU A 246 -6.12 -18.33 8.08
CA GLU A 246 -6.75 -17.10 8.55
C GLU A 246 -6.36 -16.81 9.99
N ARG A 247 -6.13 -15.53 10.31
CA ARG A 247 -5.73 -15.13 11.67
C ARG A 247 -6.13 -13.68 11.98
N ALA A 248 -6.70 -13.47 13.16
CA ALA A 248 -6.75 -12.13 13.76
C ALA A 248 -5.43 -11.81 14.44
N LEU A 249 -4.68 -10.85 13.91
CA LEU A 249 -3.42 -10.39 14.47
C LEU A 249 -3.64 -9.57 15.74
N HIS A 250 -2.72 -9.74 16.68
CA HIS A 250 -2.56 -8.92 17.88
C HIS A 250 -1.12 -9.05 18.38
N THR A 251 -0.71 -8.22 19.34
CA THR A 251 0.67 -8.18 19.86
C THR A 251 1.17 -9.48 20.50
N GLY A 252 0.27 -10.39 20.86
CA GLY A 252 0.63 -11.74 21.34
C GLY A 252 1.07 -12.70 20.23
N ILE A 253 0.91 -12.33 18.96
CA ILE A 253 1.24 -13.17 17.81
C ILE A 253 2.61 -12.80 17.25
N THR A 254 3.60 -13.65 17.53
CA THR A 254 5.00 -13.40 17.11
C THR A 254 5.43 -14.18 15.87
N ASN A 255 4.68 -15.21 15.47
CA ASN A 255 5.07 -16.16 14.42
C ASN A 255 4.28 -16.03 13.10
N ALA A 256 3.40 -15.02 12.97
CA ALA A 256 2.54 -14.86 11.79
C ALA A 256 3.33 -14.72 10.48
N PHE A 257 4.55 -14.17 10.55
CA PHE A 257 5.36 -13.86 9.38
C PHE A 257 6.65 -14.69 9.28
N ASP A 258 6.76 -15.80 10.03
CA ASP A 258 7.96 -16.66 10.05
C ASP A 258 8.31 -17.24 8.68
N PHE A 259 7.35 -17.30 7.76
CA PHE A 259 7.59 -17.69 6.37
C PHE A 259 8.58 -16.78 5.62
N LEU A 260 8.85 -15.58 6.15
CA LEU A 260 9.82 -14.60 5.64
C LEU A 260 11.22 -14.75 6.24
N ALA A 261 11.36 -15.48 7.35
CA ALA A 261 12.63 -15.63 8.07
C ALA A 261 13.79 -16.15 7.20
N PRO A 262 13.60 -17.09 6.24
CA PRO A 262 14.68 -17.55 5.36
C PRO A 262 15.31 -16.43 4.50
N GLU A 263 14.62 -15.30 4.32
CA GLU A 263 15.12 -14.14 3.57
C GLU A 263 15.69 -13.05 4.49
N ASN A 264 15.81 -13.32 5.79
CA ASN A 264 16.17 -12.35 6.84
C ASN A 264 15.23 -11.13 6.89
N ILE A 265 13.97 -11.34 6.53
CA ILE A 265 12.92 -10.34 6.66
C ILE A 265 12.08 -10.69 7.88
N ARG A 266 11.86 -9.73 8.76
CA ARG A 266 10.98 -9.87 9.92
C ARG A 266 9.83 -8.88 9.81
N ILE A 267 8.65 -9.27 10.25
CA ILE A 267 7.52 -8.36 10.42
C ILE A 267 6.99 -8.55 11.85
N LYS A 268 7.09 -7.50 12.66
CA LYS A 268 6.53 -7.46 14.01
C LYS A 268 5.10 -6.94 13.97
N VAL A 269 4.20 -7.56 14.74
CA VAL A 269 2.85 -7.06 14.99
C VAL A 269 2.88 -6.19 16.23
N LEU A 270 2.68 -4.87 16.07
CA LEU A 270 2.70 -3.90 17.16
C LEU A 270 1.30 -3.51 17.64
N GLY A 271 0.26 -3.93 16.93
CA GLY A 271 -1.13 -3.70 17.28
C GLY A 271 -2.06 -4.55 16.42
N PRO A 272 -3.29 -4.79 16.88
CA PRO A 272 -3.90 -4.29 18.12
C PRO A 272 -3.40 -5.02 19.40
N PHE A 273 -3.66 -4.41 20.56
CA PHE A 273 -3.41 -5.02 21.89
C PHE A 273 -4.69 -5.68 22.41
N ARG A 274 -4.61 -6.97 22.74
CA ARG A 274 -5.67 -7.69 23.45
C ARG A 274 -5.44 -7.62 24.95
N GLU A 275 -6.46 -7.22 25.70
CA GLU A 275 -6.42 -7.03 27.16
C GLU A 275 -7.49 -7.91 27.83
N PRO A 276 -7.28 -8.39 29.07
CA PRO A 276 -8.32 -9.11 29.81
C PRO A 276 -9.57 -8.25 30.07
N ALA A 277 -10.75 -8.77 29.74
CA ALA A 277 -12.06 -8.15 29.94
C ALA A 277 -13.14 -9.23 30.16
N ASP A 278 -13.84 -9.18 31.31
CA ASP A 278 -14.86 -10.17 31.70
C ASP A 278 -14.44 -11.64 31.55
N GLY A 279 -13.19 -11.97 31.90
CA GLY A 279 -12.68 -13.34 31.86
C GLY A 279 -12.32 -13.86 30.45
N LYS A 280 -12.30 -12.98 29.44
CA LYS A 280 -11.80 -13.25 28.09
C LYS A 280 -10.93 -12.10 27.60
N GLU A 281 -10.40 -12.20 26.37
CA GLU A 281 -9.69 -11.10 25.74
C GLU A 281 -10.65 -10.08 25.12
N GLY A 282 -10.26 -8.81 25.13
CA GLY A 282 -10.97 -7.71 24.51
C GLY A 282 -10.04 -6.62 23.98
N LEU A 283 -10.58 -5.76 23.12
CA LEU A 283 -9.91 -4.58 22.58
C LEU A 283 -10.48 -3.32 23.22
N ARG A 284 -9.62 -2.40 23.66
CA ARG A 284 -10.05 -1.16 24.31
C ARG A 284 -10.99 -0.33 23.44
N PHE A 285 -12.11 0.11 23.98
CA PHE A 285 -13.05 0.97 23.28
C PHE A 285 -12.63 2.44 23.43
N PHE A 286 -12.02 3.01 22.39
CA PHE A 286 -11.42 4.34 22.45
C PHE A 286 -12.47 5.46 22.57
N THR A 287 -12.11 6.51 23.30
CA THR A 287 -12.93 7.72 23.54
C THR A 287 -12.42 8.91 22.72
N THR A 288 -13.18 10.01 22.70
CA THR A 288 -12.72 11.27 22.09
C THR A 288 -11.77 12.03 23.03
N THR A 289 -10.77 12.71 22.46
CA THR A 289 -9.81 13.57 23.20
C THR A 289 -10.37 14.93 23.58
N ARG A 290 -11.49 15.33 22.96
CA ARG A 290 -12.32 16.45 23.38
C ARG A 290 -13.61 15.86 23.94
N PRO A 291 -13.72 15.64 25.25
CA PRO A 291 -15.02 15.55 25.87
C PRO A 291 -15.71 16.88 25.57
N VAL A 292 -16.84 16.86 24.87
CA VAL A 292 -17.80 17.95 25.07
C VAL A 292 -18.24 17.79 26.52
N GLU A 293 -18.17 18.83 27.35
CA GLU A 293 -18.65 18.77 28.73
C GLU A 293 -20.01 18.04 28.78
N GLY A 294 -20.07 16.97 29.58
CA GLY A 294 -21.26 16.13 29.71
C GLY A 294 -21.40 14.96 28.71
N LYS A 295 -20.43 14.72 27.83
CA LYS A 295 -20.39 13.52 26.95
C LYS A 295 -18.97 12.92 26.88
N GLU A 296 -18.62 12.07 27.84
CA GLU A 296 -17.56 11.06 27.65
C GLU A 296 -18.09 9.97 26.69
N GLY A 297 -18.16 10.32 25.40
CA GLY A 297 -18.73 9.44 24.38
C GLY A 297 -17.66 8.52 23.80
N HIS A 298 -17.72 7.24 24.13
CA HIS A 298 -17.10 6.16 23.36
C HIS A 298 -17.36 6.35 21.84
N ASN A 299 -16.32 6.33 21.01
CA ASN A 299 -16.43 6.62 19.58
C ASN A 299 -16.06 5.39 18.74
N ALA A 300 -17.03 4.93 17.94
CA ALA A 300 -16.87 3.74 17.12
C ALA A 300 -15.82 3.92 16.00
N GLY A 301 -15.82 5.06 15.31
CA GLY A 301 -14.82 5.37 14.28
C GLY A 301 -13.40 5.40 14.87
N LYS A 302 -13.20 6.09 16.00
CA LYS A 302 -11.90 6.05 16.69
C LYS A 302 -11.50 4.65 17.13
N THR A 303 -12.46 3.79 17.47
CA THR A 303 -12.18 2.43 17.92
C THR A 303 -11.73 1.54 16.77
N VAL A 304 -12.43 1.53 15.64
CA VAL A 304 -12.05 0.69 14.50
C VAL A 304 -10.72 1.13 13.88
N ASN A 305 -10.54 2.44 13.69
CA ASN A 305 -9.28 3.01 13.18
C ASN A 305 -8.13 2.76 14.16
N GLY A 306 -8.39 2.95 15.47
CA GLY A 306 -7.39 2.80 16.54
C GLY A 306 -6.91 1.36 16.75
N HIS A 307 -7.69 0.37 16.29
CA HIS A 307 -7.30 -1.05 16.28
C HIS A 307 -6.90 -1.53 14.89
N SER A 308 -6.42 -0.64 14.03
CA SER A 308 -5.70 -1.03 12.83
C SER A 308 -4.58 -2.03 13.17
N VAL A 309 -4.38 -3.05 12.34
CA VAL A 309 -3.16 -3.87 12.44
C VAL A 309 -1.96 -2.96 12.18
N VAL A 310 -1.05 -2.89 13.14
CA VAL A 310 0.19 -2.10 13.04
C VAL A 310 1.34 -3.06 12.83
N LEU A 311 2.07 -2.88 11.73
CA LEU A 311 3.17 -3.77 11.36
C LEU A 311 4.46 -2.98 11.23
N ARG A 312 5.56 -3.54 11.75
CA ARG A 312 6.91 -3.06 11.45
C ARG A 312 7.70 -4.12 10.71
N LEU A 313 7.98 -3.85 9.44
CA LEU A 313 8.87 -4.65 8.63
C LEU A 313 10.32 -4.27 8.92
N GLU A 314 11.20 -5.26 9.00
CA GLU A 314 12.64 -5.11 9.13
C GLU A 314 13.36 -5.94 8.05
N TYR A 315 14.39 -5.35 7.45
CA TYR A 315 15.31 -6.02 6.54
C TYR A 315 16.70 -5.39 6.61
N GLY A 316 17.65 -6.04 7.27
CA GLY A 316 18.95 -5.42 7.56
C GLY A 316 18.78 -4.16 8.42
N ALA A 317 19.31 -3.03 7.97
CA ALA A 317 19.14 -1.71 8.60
C ALA A 317 17.86 -0.98 8.14
N PHE A 318 17.14 -1.50 7.15
CA PHE A 318 15.89 -0.92 6.68
C PHE A 318 14.72 -1.34 7.58
N SER A 319 13.84 -0.38 7.89
CA SER A 319 12.55 -0.67 8.50
C SER A 319 11.41 0.16 7.92
N CYS A 320 10.21 -0.41 7.86
CA CYS A 320 8.99 0.25 7.37
C CYS A 320 7.84 0.01 8.34
N LEU A 321 7.26 1.08 8.86
CA LEU A 321 6.10 1.06 9.74
C LEU A 321 4.82 1.27 8.93
N PHE A 322 3.89 0.33 9.03
CA PHE A 322 2.53 0.41 8.49
C PHE A 322 1.57 0.65 9.65
N THR A 323 0.92 1.80 9.67
CA THR A 323 0.11 2.25 10.81
C THR A 323 -1.39 2.05 10.62
N GLY A 324 -1.84 1.72 9.41
CA GLY A 324 -3.25 1.89 9.02
C GLY A 324 -3.74 3.27 9.45
N ASP A 325 -4.82 3.29 10.21
CA ASP A 325 -5.56 4.50 10.57
C ASP A 325 -5.45 4.90 12.04
N LEU A 326 -4.34 4.55 12.70
CA LEU A 326 -4.09 4.98 14.07
C LEU A 326 -4.40 6.47 14.28
N ASN A 327 -5.34 6.75 15.17
CA ASN A 327 -5.59 8.10 15.66
C ASN A 327 -4.67 8.44 16.85
N ARG A 328 -4.72 9.68 17.34
CA ARG A 328 -3.91 10.16 18.46
C ARG A 328 -3.96 9.25 19.68
N VAL A 329 -5.16 8.88 20.15
CA VAL A 329 -5.34 8.07 21.37
C VAL A 329 -4.72 6.69 21.19
N ALA A 330 -4.95 6.07 20.04
CA ALA A 330 -4.38 4.77 19.72
C ALA A 330 -2.86 4.83 19.56
N SER A 331 -2.33 5.90 18.96
CA SER A 331 -0.89 6.12 18.83
C SER A 331 -0.22 6.31 20.19
N ASP A 332 -0.84 7.11 21.08
CA ASP A 332 -0.37 7.33 22.46
C ASP A 332 -0.42 6.03 23.28
N TYR A 333 -1.45 5.23 23.09
CA TYR A 333 -1.58 3.93 23.73
C TYR A 333 -0.53 2.94 23.22
N LEU A 334 -0.30 2.88 21.91
CA LEU A 334 0.71 2.02 21.31
C LEU A 334 2.12 2.38 21.80
N MET A 335 2.46 3.67 21.89
CA MET A 335 3.74 4.09 22.46
C MET A 335 3.95 3.66 23.91
N LYS A 336 2.90 3.73 24.74
CA LYS A 336 3.01 3.35 26.16
C LYS A 336 3.27 1.85 26.36
N ASN A 337 2.93 1.03 25.36
CA ASN A 337 2.98 -0.42 25.44
C ASN A 337 3.96 -1.05 24.43
N THR A 338 4.81 -0.23 23.79
CA THR A 338 5.80 -0.69 22.80
C THR A 338 7.14 -0.06 23.11
N GLU A 339 8.21 -0.84 23.01
CA GLU A 339 9.57 -0.33 23.15
C GLU A 339 9.88 0.74 22.08
N PRO A 340 10.56 1.85 22.42
CA PRO A 340 10.87 2.91 21.46
C PRO A 340 11.61 2.44 20.20
N GLU A 341 12.48 1.44 20.33
CA GLU A 341 13.25 0.85 19.23
C GLU A 341 12.35 0.17 18.19
N ASP A 342 11.20 -0.35 18.64
CA ASP A 342 10.20 -0.99 17.80
C ASP A 342 9.28 0.02 17.10
N LEU A 343 9.40 1.31 17.41
CA LEU A 343 8.74 2.38 16.67
C LEU A 343 9.68 3.04 15.65
N LEU A 344 10.97 3.14 15.98
CA LEU A 344 11.97 3.77 15.13
C LEU A 344 12.01 3.12 13.74
N SER A 345 11.62 3.88 12.70
CA SER A 345 11.42 3.31 11.35
C SER A 345 11.97 4.17 10.22
N THR A 346 12.69 3.56 9.27
CA THR A 346 13.22 4.28 8.08
C THR A 346 12.09 4.93 7.29
N VAL A 347 11.04 4.16 7.02
CA VAL A 347 9.84 4.62 6.33
C VAL A 347 8.64 4.49 7.24
N MET A 348 7.74 5.47 7.20
CA MET A 348 6.42 5.37 7.82
C MET A 348 5.34 5.60 6.77
N LYS A 349 4.42 4.64 6.62
CA LYS A 349 3.11 4.94 6.06
C LYS A 349 2.39 5.79 7.11
N VAL A 350 2.02 7.00 6.74
CA VAL A 350 1.46 7.99 7.67
C VAL A 350 0.06 7.57 8.10
N PRO A 351 -0.29 7.66 9.41
CA PRO A 351 -1.60 7.25 9.88
C PRO A 351 -2.77 7.99 9.21
N HIS A 352 -3.86 7.25 8.98
CA HIS A 352 -5.19 7.81 8.71
C HIS A 352 -5.20 8.83 7.57
N HIS A 353 -4.58 8.44 6.45
CA HIS A 353 -4.42 9.21 5.22
C HIS A 353 -3.82 10.62 5.36
N GLY A 354 -3.25 10.93 6.52
CA GLY A 354 -2.75 12.26 6.83
C GLY A 354 -3.72 13.16 7.62
N SER A 355 -4.59 12.54 8.43
CA SER A 355 -5.53 13.23 9.33
C SER A 355 -4.87 14.15 10.35
N GLU A 356 -5.62 15.12 10.87
CA GLU A 356 -5.18 15.99 11.99
C GLU A 356 -5.21 15.29 13.36
N ASP A 357 -5.85 14.12 13.46
CA ASP A 357 -5.94 13.35 14.69
C ASP A 357 -4.72 12.43 14.88
N PHE A 358 -3.53 13.03 14.94
CA PHE A 358 -2.24 12.34 15.10
C PHE A 358 -1.55 12.67 16.43
N SER A 359 -0.61 11.85 16.91
CA SER A 359 0.22 12.17 18.10
C SER A 359 1.60 12.70 17.71
N MET A 360 1.99 13.87 18.24
CA MET A 360 3.33 14.44 18.02
C MET A 360 4.43 13.56 18.61
N ASP A 361 4.19 13.00 19.79
CA ASP A 361 5.17 12.17 20.48
C ASP A 361 5.34 10.83 19.75
N PHE A 362 4.28 10.30 19.15
CA PHE A 362 4.38 9.15 18.26
C PHE A 362 5.26 9.42 17.05
N LEU A 363 5.07 10.56 16.37
CA LEU A 363 5.93 10.93 15.25
C LEU A 363 7.40 11.10 15.69
N ARG A 364 7.63 11.66 16.88
CA ARG A 364 8.97 11.77 17.49
C ARG A 364 9.58 10.43 17.92
N ALA A 365 8.78 9.42 18.21
CA ALA A 365 9.27 8.08 18.50
C ALA A 365 9.65 7.34 17.21
N VAL A 366 8.82 7.47 16.17
CA VAL A 366 9.06 6.82 14.86
C VAL A 366 10.26 7.41 14.12
N LYS A 367 10.41 8.74 14.19
CA LYS A 367 11.45 9.54 13.52
C LYS A 367 11.70 9.14 12.05
N PRO A 368 10.70 9.20 11.16
CA PRO A 368 10.86 8.66 9.81
C PRO A 368 11.89 9.43 8.98
N LEU A 369 12.67 8.71 8.17
CA LEU A 369 13.48 9.33 7.10
C LEU A 369 12.59 9.72 5.92
N VAL A 370 11.62 8.85 5.60
CA VAL A 370 10.62 9.06 4.55
C VAL A 370 9.23 8.83 5.10
N SER A 371 8.34 9.79 4.89
CA SER A 371 6.91 9.67 5.23
C SER A 371 6.10 9.50 3.95
N VAL A 372 5.28 8.46 3.88
CA VAL A 372 4.37 8.21 2.74
C VAL A 372 2.93 8.41 3.18
N VAL A 373 2.26 9.40 2.58
CA VAL A 373 0.85 9.68 2.80
C VAL A 373 0.05 9.04 1.67
N SER A 374 -0.77 8.05 2.02
CA SER A 374 -1.77 7.46 1.12
C SER A 374 -3.08 8.21 1.29
N CYS A 375 -3.44 9.05 0.32
CA CYS A 375 -4.68 9.82 0.28
C CYS A 375 -5.08 10.11 -1.17
N GLY A 376 -6.27 10.67 -1.36
CA GLY A 376 -6.79 11.09 -2.65
C GLY A 376 -7.64 12.35 -2.62
N ASP A 377 -8.23 12.68 -3.76
CA ASP A 377 -9.10 13.84 -3.91
C ASP A 377 -10.36 13.82 -3.01
N GLU A 378 -10.83 15.03 -2.73
CA GLU A 378 -11.88 15.43 -1.78
C GLU A 378 -13.10 14.49 -1.72
N MET A 379 -13.33 13.95 -0.51
CA MET A 379 -14.67 13.59 -0.02
C MET A 379 -15.10 14.66 1.00
N PRO A 380 -16.38 15.08 1.03
CA PRO A 380 -16.85 16.25 1.80
C PRO A 380 -16.42 16.31 3.28
N ASP A 381 -16.13 15.16 3.90
CA ASP A 381 -15.83 15.04 5.33
C ASP A 381 -14.37 14.59 5.63
N HIS A 382 -13.51 14.38 4.61
CA HIS A 382 -12.19 13.76 4.77
C HIS A 382 -11.07 14.46 3.95
N ILE A 383 -10.86 15.76 4.20
CA ILE A 383 -9.81 16.54 3.51
C ILE A 383 -8.44 16.20 4.11
N HIS A 384 -7.69 15.32 3.45
CA HIS A 384 -6.35 14.90 3.84
C HIS A 384 -5.35 14.99 2.66
N PRO A 385 -4.05 15.20 2.93
CA PRO A 385 -3.43 15.39 4.24
C PRO A 385 -3.65 16.79 4.80
N ARG A 386 -3.58 16.91 6.12
CA ARG A 386 -3.70 18.20 6.82
C ARG A 386 -2.35 18.90 6.92
N ALA A 387 -2.34 20.21 6.70
CA ALA A 387 -1.10 21.03 6.70
C ALA A 387 -0.34 20.95 8.04
N ASN A 388 -1.05 20.90 9.17
CA ASN A 388 -0.44 20.74 10.49
C ASN A 388 0.31 19.41 10.63
N LEU A 389 -0.22 18.32 10.06
CA LEU A 389 0.48 17.04 10.04
C LEU A 389 1.70 17.09 9.12
N LEU A 390 1.60 17.67 7.93
CA LEU A 390 2.76 17.79 7.02
C LEU A 390 3.93 18.53 7.71
N SER A 391 3.61 19.62 8.43
CA SER A 391 4.59 20.33 9.25
C SER A 391 5.18 19.45 10.37
N ALA A 392 4.33 18.68 11.06
CA ALA A 392 4.77 17.76 12.10
C ALA A 392 5.70 16.65 11.59
N LEU A 393 5.40 16.08 10.42
CA LEU A 393 6.23 15.05 9.77
C LEU A 393 7.63 15.59 9.47
N GLY A 394 7.72 16.79 8.87
CA GLY A 394 9.01 17.45 8.62
C GLY A 394 9.80 17.68 9.90
N ARG A 395 9.13 18.16 10.98
CA ARG A 395 9.76 18.42 12.28
C ARG A 395 10.23 17.17 13.01
N CYS A 396 9.58 16.02 12.78
CA CYS A 396 9.89 14.78 13.49
C CYS A 396 10.84 13.87 12.70
N SER A 397 11.28 14.26 11.50
CA SER A 397 12.25 13.47 10.76
C SER A 397 13.58 13.35 11.50
N ARG A 398 14.29 12.23 11.30
CA ARG A 398 15.64 12.03 11.84
C ARG A 398 16.73 12.75 11.03
N THR A 399 16.38 13.42 9.94
CA THR A 399 17.28 14.17 9.06
C THR A 399 16.71 15.54 8.74
N ASP A 400 17.56 16.52 8.47
CA ASP A 400 17.15 17.87 8.07
C ASP A 400 16.39 17.88 6.73
N ASP A 401 16.72 16.94 5.84
CA ASP A 401 16.17 16.78 4.50
C ASP A 401 15.02 15.76 4.46
N SER A 402 14.00 15.94 5.32
CA SER A 402 12.82 15.07 5.36
C SER A 402 12.11 14.98 4.01
N ILE A 403 11.81 13.75 3.56
CA ILE A 403 11.01 13.52 2.34
C ILE A 403 9.61 13.08 2.73
N ILE A 404 8.60 13.82 2.25
CA ILE A 404 7.19 13.49 2.39
C ILE A 404 6.64 13.26 0.99
N LEU A 405 6.17 12.05 0.72
CA LEU A 405 5.57 11.68 -0.56
C LEU A 405 4.09 11.42 -0.37
N ILE A 406 3.28 11.97 -1.26
CA ILE A 406 1.82 11.88 -1.23
C ILE A 406 1.38 11.15 -2.49
N THR A 407 0.60 10.07 -2.37
CA THR A 407 0.18 9.26 -3.52
C THR A 407 -0.57 10.08 -4.56
N GLU A 408 -1.47 10.95 -4.14
CA GLU A 408 -2.23 11.85 -5.02
C GLU A 408 -1.30 12.84 -5.77
N LEU A 409 -0.31 13.44 -5.09
CA LEU A 409 0.64 14.36 -5.74
C LEU A 409 1.63 13.65 -6.67
N ALA A 410 1.82 12.34 -6.51
CA ALA A 410 2.62 11.52 -7.40
C ALA A 410 1.87 11.12 -8.69
N ALA A 411 0.60 11.50 -8.84
CA ALA A 411 -0.19 11.28 -10.05
C ALA A 411 0.24 12.20 -11.20
N PHE A 412 -0.06 11.81 -12.44
CA PHE A 412 0.16 12.65 -13.62
C PHE A 412 -1.15 13.16 -14.17
N LEU A 413 -1.23 14.48 -14.29
CA LEU A 413 -2.34 15.16 -14.95
C LEU A 413 -1.91 15.54 -16.37
N LYS A 414 -2.75 15.23 -17.35
CA LYS A 414 -2.61 15.70 -18.71
C LYS A 414 -3.54 16.91 -18.90
N PRO A 415 -3.03 18.06 -19.35
CA PRO A 415 -3.88 19.16 -19.75
C PRO A 415 -4.73 18.73 -20.94
N GLU A 416 -6.03 19.00 -20.87
CA GLU A 416 -6.94 18.77 -21.98
C GLU A 416 -7.27 20.14 -22.63
N ALA A 417 -8.54 20.54 -22.64
CA ALA A 417 -8.98 21.80 -23.22
C ALA A 417 -9.94 22.53 -22.28
N TRP A 418 -10.38 23.72 -22.69
CA TRP A 418 -11.53 24.37 -22.07
C TRP A 418 -12.75 23.45 -22.15
N ALA A 419 -13.35 23.19 -21.00
CA ALA A 419 -14.53 22.38 -20.83
C ALA A 419 -15.66 23.20 -20.22
N ILE A 420 -16.88 22.78 -20.50
CA ILE A 420 -18.09 23.29 -19.87
C ILE A 420 -18.79 22.10 -19.23
N LEU A 421 -19.19 22.24 -17.97
CA LEU A 421 -19.96 21.20 -17.30
C LEU A 421 -21.33 21.12 -17.98
N LYS A 422 -21.68 19.97 -18.57
CA LYS A 422 -23.04 19.79 -19.10
C LYS A 422 -24.03 19.64 -17.95
N LYS A 423 -25.25 20.16 -18.14
CA LYS A 423 -26.35 20.09 -17.15
C LYS A 423 -26.64 18.67 -16.63
N GLU A 424 -26.41 17.64 -17.45
CA GLU A 424 -26.60 16.23 -17.06
C GLU A 424 -25.61 15.73 -15.99
N HIS A 425 -24.44 16.40 -15.87
CA HIS A 425 -23.44 16.15 -14.82
C HIS A 425 -23.61 17.06 -13.59
N ASP A 426 -24.66 17.90 -13.53
CA ASP A 426 -24.98 18.81 -12.40
C ASP A 426 -25.35 18.10 -11.09
N LYS A 427 -25.49 16.76 -11.10
CA LYS A 427 -25.87 15.98 -9.91
C LYS A 427 -24.76 15.96 -8.84
N ILE A 428 -23.53 16.32 -9.20
CA ILE A 428 -22.36 16.32 -8.30
C ILE A 428 -22.33 17.57 -7.42
N ILE A 429 -22.79 18.71 -7.95
CA ILE A 429 -22.81 19.99 -7.24
C ILE A 429 -24.20 20.14 -6.61
N LYS A 430 -24.29 20.34 -5.29
CA LYS A 430 -25.58 20.46 -4.60
C LYS A 430 -26.05 21.92 -4.46
N ASP A 431 -25.13 22.88 -4.55
CA ASP A 431 -25.39 24.31 -4.39
C ASP A 431 -25.92 24.95 -5.71
N PRO A 432 -27.16 25.48 -5.72
CA PRO A 432 -27.77 26.13 -6.88
C PRO A 432 -27.08 27.43 -7.31
N GLU A 433 -26.47 28.17 -6.38
CA GLU A 433 -25.79 29.43 -6.67
C GLU A 433 -24.44 29.18 -7.35
N TYR A 434 -23.76 28.11 -6.92
CA TYR A 434 -22.54 27.61 -7.55
C TYR A 434 -22.79 27.03 -8.96
N LYS A 435 -23.97 26.43 -9.19
CA LYS A 435 -24.39 25.94 -10.52
C LYS A 435 -24.60 27.06 -11.53
N ALA A 436 -25.20 28.17 -11.11
CA ALA A 436 -25.56 29.27 -12.01
C ALA A 436 -24.35 30.08 -12.51
N LYS A 437 -23.22 30.05 -11.80
CA LYS A 437 -22.05 30.92 -12.05
C LYS A 437 -20.88 30.25 -12.78
N ARG A 438 -20.92 28.94 -13.04
CA ARG A 438 -19.73 28.23 -13.56
C ARG A 438 -19.64 28.34 -15.09
N GLY A 439 -18.82 29.29 -15.54
CA GLY A 439 -18.41 29.40 -16.94
C GLY A 439 -17.45 28.28 -17.39
N PRO A 440 -16.88 28.38 -18.60
CA PRO A 440 -15.85 27.46 -19.06
C PRO A 440 -14.69 27.38 -18.07
N PHE A 441 -14.14 26.18 -17.88
CA PHE A 441 -12.93 25.96 -17.07
C PHE A 441 -11.91 25.15 -17.87
N PHE A 442 -10.63 25.40 -17.64
CA PHE A 442 -9.60 24.58 -18.25
C PHE A 442 -9.53 23.22 -17.56
N SER A 443 -9.65 22.13 -18.33
CA SER A 443 -9.77 20.78 -17.79
C SER A 443 -8.45 20.01 -17.87
N PHE A 444 -8.32 19.06 -16.95
CA PHE A 444 -7.21 18.11 -16.88
C PHE A 444 -7.79 16.70 -16.77
N SER A 445 -7.10 15.72 -17.34
CA SER A 445 -7.39 14.30 -17.15
C SER A 445 -6.27 13.63 -16.35
N ARG A 446 -6.61 12.67 -15.49
CA ARG A 446 -5.60 11.86 -14.78
C ARG A 446 -5.03 10.83 -15.74
N ALA A 447 -3.81 11.07 -16.22
CA ALA A 447 -3.11 10.21 -17.16
C ALA A 447 -2.54 8.95 -16.49
N ALA A 448 -2.06 9.09 -15.25
CA ALA A 448 -1.71 7.96 -14.40
C ALA A 448 -1.96 8.29 -12.94
N TRP A 449 -2.35 7.26 -12.18
CA TRP A 449 -2.48 7.32 -10.72
C TRP A 449 -1.09 7.25 -10.07
N GLY A 450 -0.94 7.93 -8.94
CA GLY A 450 0.36 8.02 -8.30
C GLY A 450 0.81 6.71 -7.68
N THR A 451 2.12 6.50 -7.64
CA THR A 451 2.71 5.36 -6.95
C THR A 451 4.02 5.78 -6.31
N VAL A 452 4.16 5.51 -5.02
CA VAL A 452 5.42 5.71 -4.29
C VAL A 452 6.10 4.35 -4.14
N LYS A 453 7.36 4.25 -4.57
CA LYS A 453 8.04 2.96 -4.71
C LYS A 453 9.35 2.97 -3.94
N LEU A 454 9.59 1.91 -3.19
CA LEU A 454 10.77 1.67 -2.38
C LEU A 454 11.50 0.44 -2.86
N ARG A 455 12.82 0.49 -2.97
CA ARG A 455 13.70 -0.64 -3.27
C ARG A 455 14.83 -0.65 -2.24
N THR A 456 15.10 -1.81 -1.65
CA THR A 456 16.18 -1.93 -0.65
C THR A 456 16.80 -3.31 -0.64
N ASP A 457 18.11 -3.37 -0.36
CA ASP A 457 18.85 -4.60 -0.04
C ASP A 457 19.17 -4.71 1.46
N GLY A 458 18.49 -3.90 2.28
CA GLY A 458 18.69 -3.78 3.71
C GLY A 458 19.88 -2.92 4.12
N LYS A 459 20.67 -2.40 3.17
CA LYS A 459 21.75 -1.44 3.44
C LYS A 459 21.58 -0.13 2.67
N ARG A 460 20.93 -0.19 1.51
CA ARG A 460 20.58 0.98 0.70
C ARG A 460 19.07 1.05 0.54
N LEU A 461 18.54 2.26 0.45
CA LEU A 461 17.14 2.51 0.12
C LEU A 461 17.09 3.45 -1.10
N LEU A 462 16.36 3.05 -2.12
CA LEU A 462 15.93 3.90 -3.23
C LEU A 462 14.43 4.15 -3.06
N VAL A 463 14.05 5.42 -3.02
CA VAL A 463 12.67 5.89 -3.01
C VAL A 463 12.43 6.66 -4.28
N TYR A 464 11.36 6.34 -5.02
CA TYR A 464 11.06 7.06 -6.25
C TYR A 464 9.58 7.08 -6.59
N THR A 465 9.19 8.08 -7.36
CA THR A 465 7.90 8.16 -8.07
C THR A 465 8.16 8.11 -9.56
N ASN A 466 7.14 7.73 -10.34
CA ASN A 466 7.24 7.89 -11.79
C ASN A 466 7.26 9.39 -12.14
N SER A 467 7.63 9.75 -13.36
CA SER A 467 7.35 11.09 -13.89
C SER A 467 6.43 10.99 -15.11
N GLY A 468 5.85 12.12 -15.52
CA GLY A 468 5.11 12.21 -16.79
C GLY A 468 5.97 11.95 -18.03
N LYS A 469 7.30 11.92 -17.89
CA LYS A 469 8.24 11.51 -18.94
C LYS A 469 8.67 10.05 -18.75
N THR A 470 8.83 9.33 -19.85
CA THR A 470 9.07 7.88 -19.83
C THR A 470 10.43 7.50 -19.25
N ASP A 471 11.41 8.40 -19.30
CA ASP A 471 12.80 8.20 -18.92
C ASP A 471 13.25 8.93 -17.65
N GLU A 472 12.45 9.86 -17.12
CA GLU A 472 12.73 10.58 -15.87
C GLU A 472 11.94 10.00 -14.69
N ARG A 473 12.53 10.08 -13.49
CA ARG A 473 11.94 9.71 -12.21
C ARG A 473 12.34 10.75 -11.18
N GLU A 474 11.47 11.04 -10.22
CA GLU A 474 11.88 11.73 -9.00
C GLU A 474 12.41 10.66 -8.04
N GLU A 475 13.68 10.76 -7.64
CA GLU A 475 14.33 9.71 -6.86
C GLU A 475 15.27 10.19 -5.76
N TYR A 476 15.30 9.42 -4.68
CA TYR A 476 16.07 9.67 -3.47
C TYR A 476 16.78 8.38 -3.05
N THR A 477 18.10 8.42 -2.94
CA THR A 477 18.91 7.26 -2.54
C THR A 477 19.56 7.49 -1.19
N TYR A 478 19.49 6.49 -0.32
CA TYR A 478 20.02 6.53 1.03
C TYR A 478 20.98 5.35 1.26
N THR A 479 22.06 5.63 1.97
CA THR A 479 22.86 4.59 2.63
C THR A 479 22.42 4.52 4.08
N LEU A 480 21.89 3.39 4.49
CA LEU A 480 21.38 3.15 5.82
C LEU A 480 22.53 2.72 6.73
N ASN A 481 22.81 3.50 7.77
CA ASN A 481 23.89 3.21 8.71
C ASN A 481 23.45 3.50 10.15
N PRO A 482 23.13 2.45 10.93
CA PRO A 482 22.65 2.62 12.30
C PRO A 482 23.70 3.20 13.27
N GLU A 483 25.01 3.09 12.98
CA GLU A 483 26.08 3.57 13.86
C GLU A 483 26.55 4.99 13.55
N LYS A 484 26.57 5.38 12.27
CA LYS A 484 27.15 6.65 11.79
C LYS A 484 26.12 7.67 11.29
N GLY A 485 24.83 7.34 11.41
CA GLY A 485 23.73 8.10 10.84
C GLY A 485 23.53 7.83 9.35
N ASP A 486 22.28 7.95 8.91
CA ASP A 486 21.88 7.73 7.52
C ASP A 486 22.39 8.88 6.62
N LYS A 487 22.89 8.55 5.43
CA LYS A 487 23.37 9.54 4.44
C LYS A 487 22.48 9.57 3.21
N VAL A 488 22.05 10.78 2.82
CA VAL A 488 21.17 11.04 1.67
C VAL A 488 21.99 11.46 0.45
N ARG A 489 21.63 10.91 -0.72
CA ARG A 489 22.04 11.42 -2.03
C ARG A 489 20.80 11.64 -2.89
N ARG A 490 20.62 12.86 -3.37
CA ARG A 490 19.58 13.22 -4.34
C ARG A 490 20.08 12.95 -5.76
N GLY A 491 19.24 12.30 -6.57
CA GLY A 491 19.53 11.85 -7.93
C GLY A 491 19.02 12.79 -8.99
#